data_AF-A0A3Q0FDS5-F1
#
_entry.id   AF-A0A3Q0FDS5-F1
#
_cell.length_a   1.000
_cell.length_b   1.000
_cell.length_c   1.000
_cell.angle_alpha   90.00
_cell.angle_beta   90.00
_cell.angle_gamma   90.00
#
_symmetry.space_group_name_H-M   'P 1'
#
loop_
_entity.id
_entity.type
_entity.pdbx_description
1 polymer ?
#
loop_
_entity_poly.entity_id
_entity_poly.type
_entity_poly.pdbx_seq_one_letter_code
_entity_poly.pdbx_strand_id
1 'polypeptide(L)'
;MPLKSLVGAFKHRRESPLLFHRHHEVNPATEAQKIDRIIEKFAERYYKCNPKAFSSADTAYVLAYSVIMLNTDAHNPMVKNKMSPDDFIRNNRGIDDGKDLPEEYSKSLFDKISRNEIKMNENDEAPQQKTGCEP
;
A
#
# COMPACT_ATOMS: atom_id res chain seq x y z
N MET A 1 -12.73 5.39 9.00
CA MET A 1 -12.72 3.92 8.92
C MET A 1 -11.26 3.48 8.91
N PRO A 2 -10.82 2.53 9.76
CA PRO A 2 -9.43 2.07 9.79
C PRO A 2 -9.02 1.41 8.47
N LEU A 3 -7.77 1.58 8.05
CA LEU A 3 -7.31 1.05 6.75
C LEU A 3 -7.40 -0.48 6.66
N LYS A 4 -7.18 -1.19 7.76
CA LYS A 4 -7.37 -2.64 7.86
C LYS A 4 -8.80 -3.08 7.49
N SER A 5 -9.81 -2.29 7.84
CA SER A 5 -11.21 -2.58 7.49
C SER A 5 -11.48 -2.38 6.01
N LEU A 6 -10.87 -1.35 5.40
CA LEU A 6 -10.99 -1.10 3.96
C LEU A 6 -10.28 -2.20 3.16
N VAL A 7 -9.03 -2.53 3.52
CA VAL A 7 -8.25 -3.61 2.90
C VAL A 7 -8.94 -4.96 3.12
N GLY A 8 -9.48 -5.21 4.31
CA GLY A 8 -10.28 -6.40 4.62
C GLY A 8 -11.53 -6.51 3.73
N ALA A 9 -12.22 -5.39 3.47
CA ALA A 9 -13.38 -5.37 2.57
C ALA A 9 -12.99 -5.63 1.10
N PHE A 10 -11.85 -5.12 0.63
CA PHE A 10 -11.29 -5.46 -0.69
C PHE A 10 -10.91 -6.96 -0.77
N LYS A 11 -10.23 -7.49 0.25
CA LYS A 11 -9.83 -8.90 0.38
C LYS A 11 -11.05 -9.83 0.41
N HIS A 12 -12.12 -9.46 1.11
CA HIS A 12 -13.36 -10.25 1.18
C HIS A 12 -14.16 -10.22 -0.14
N ARG A 13 -14.19 -9.07 -0.84
CA ARG A 13 -14.80 -8.96 -2.17
C ARG A 13 -14.13 -9.91 -3.20
N ARG A 14 -12.86 -10.25 -3.01
CA ARG A 14 -12.11 -11.23 -3.81
C ARG A 14 -12.61 -12.67 -3.65
N GLU A 15 -13.06 -13.04 -2.44
CA GLU A 15 -13.39 -14.42 -2.06
C GLU A 15 -14.83 -14.82 -2.38
N SER A 16 -15.63 -13.90 -2.96
CA SER A 16 -17.00 -14.17 -3.41
C SER A 16 -17.17 -13.97 -4.93
N PRO A 17 -16.59 -14.81 -5.82
CA PRO A 17 -16.69 -14.64 -7.27
C PRO A 17 -18.04 -15.08 -7.88
N LEU A 18 -18.98 -15.60 -7.08
CA LEU A 18 -20.14 -16.34 -7.60
C LEU A 18 -21.35 -15.50 -8.03
N LEU A 19 -21.24 -14.18 -8.24
CA LEU A 19 -22.38 -13.33 -8.62
C LEU A 19 -22.15 -12.36 -9.79
N PHE A 20 -21.24 -12.64 -10.73
CA PHE A 20 -21.15 -11.84 -11.96
C PHE A 20 -21.07 -12.71 -13.21
N HIS A 21 -22.24 -13.11 -13.70
CA HIS A 21 -22.41 -13.52 -15.08
C HIS A 21 -22.80 -12.29 -15.92
N ARG A 22 -22.06 -12.14 -17.02
CA ARG A 22 -22.42 -11.47 -18.29
C ARG A 22 -21.79 -10.10 -18.55
N HIS A 23 -21.25 -10.03 -19.77
CA HIS A 23 -20.70 -8.92 -20.54
C HIS A 23 -19.18 -8.68 -20.50
N HIS A 24 -18.67 -8.57 -21.73
CA HIS A 24 -17.29 -8.42 -22.17
C HIS A 24 -16.78 -7.00 -21.84
N GLU A 25 -16.78 -6.65 -20.56
CA GLU A 25 -16.17 -5.42 -20.04
C GLU A 25 -14.81 -5.76 -19.47
N VAL A 26 -13.82 -4.88 -19.66
CA VAL A 26 -12.53 -4.93 -18.96
C VAL A 26 -12.84 -5.18 -17.50
N ASN A 27 -12.53 -6.38 -16.99
CA ASN A 27 -12.92 -6.73 -15.64
C ASN A 27 -12.09 -5.84 -14.70
N PRO A 28 -12.67 -4.83 -14.01
CA PRO A 28 -11.89 -3.98 -13.11
C PRO A 28 -11.23 -4.80 -11.99
N ALA A 29 -11.76 -6.01 -11.72
CA ALA A 29 -11.09 -6.98 -10.88
C ALA A 29 -9.78 -7.49 -11.49
N THR A 30 -9.64 -7.66 -12.81
CA THR A 30 -8.38 -8.14 -13.42
C THR A 30 -7.22 -7.16 -13.30
N GLU A 31 -7.44 -5.84 -13.46
CA GLU A 31 -6.37 -4.85 -13.26
C GLU A 31 -6.07 -4.64 -11.77
N ALA A 32 -7.10 -4.55 -10.91
CA ALA A 32 -6.91 -4.51 -9.47
C ALA A 32 -6.18 -5.76 -8.93
N GLN A 33 -6.48 -6.94 -9.49
CA GLN A 33 -5.81 -8.21 -9.17
C GLN A 33 -4.32 -8.19 -9.53
N LYS A 34 -3.93 -7.52 -10.62
CA LYS A 34 -2.51 -7.39 -10.97
C LYS A 34 -1.77 -6.53 -9.95
N ILE A 35 -2.35 -5.41 -9.55
CA ILE A 35 -1.79 -4.51 -8.53
C ILE A 35 -1.68 -5.23 -7.18
N ASP A 36 -2.75 -5.92 -6.75
CA ASP A 36 -2.76 -6.75 -5.53
C ASP A 36 -1.58 -7.74 -5.50
N ARG A 37 -1.37 -8.48 -6.60
CA ARG A 37 -0.29 -9.48 -6.69
C ARG A 37 1.10 -8.84 -6.62
N ILE A 38 1.28 -7.68 -7.24
CA ILE A 38 2.55 -6.96 -7.21
C ILE A 38 2.85 -6.50 -5.77
N ILE A 39 1.85 -5.94 -5.09
CA ILE A 39 2.00 -5.44 -3.72
C ILE A 39 2.22 -6.59 -2.73
N GLU A 40 1.53 -7.71 -2.91
CA GLU A 40 1.74 -8.92 -2.11
C GLU A 40 3.18 -9.43 -2.22
N LYS A 41 3.70 -9.55 -3.44
CA LYS A 41 5.09 -9.98 -3.66
C LYS A 41 6.11 -8.96 -3.15
N PHE A 42 5.82 -7.67 -3.31
CA PHE A 42 6.63 -6.60 -2.71
C PHE A 42 6.68 -6.75 -1.18
N ALA A 43 5.53 -6.93 -0.53
CA ALA A 43 5.43 -7.03 0.91
C ALA A 43 6.15 -8.28 1.46
N GLU A 44 5.96 -9.44 0.82
CA GLU A 44 6.69 -10.67 1.15
C GLU A 44 8.20 -10.47 1.04
N ARG A 45 8.67 -9.85 -0.05
CA ARG A 45 10.10 -9.63 -0.27
C ARG A 45 10.65 -8.61 0.71
N TYR A 46 9.96 -7.50 0.94
CA TYR A 46 10.36 -6.47 1.88
C TYR A 46 10.52 -7.03 3.29
N TYR A 47 9.54 -7.81 3.76
CA TYR A 47 9.60 -8.44 5.07
C TYR A 47 10.76 -9.44 5.19
N LYS A 48 10.97 -10.28 4.17
CA LYS A 48 12.12 -11.21 4.14
C LYS A 48 13.47 -10.49 4.20
N CYS A 49 13.59 -9.36 3.52
CA CYS A 49 14.82 -8.56 3.52
C CYS A 49 14.97 -7.70 4.79
N ASN A 50 13.87 -7.38 5.47
CA ASN A 50 13.83 -6.48 6.63
C ASN A 50 12.99 -7.09 7.77
N PRO A 51 13.36 -8.26 8.33
CA PRO A 51 12.52 -9.00 9.28
C PRO A 51 12.30 -8.29 10.62
N LYS A 52 13.04 -7.20 10.89
CA LYS A 52 12.88 -6.37 12.09
C LYS A 52 12.09 -5.08 11.86
N ALA A 53 11.71 -4.79 10.61
CA ALA A 53 11.01 -3.55 10.28
C ALA A 53 9.53 -3.60 10.71
N PHE A 54 8.89 -4.75 10.57
CA PHE A 54 7.48 -4.99 10.89
C PHE A 54 7.30 -6.37 11.53
N SER A 55 6.17 -6.59 12.21
CA SER A 55 5.84 -7.87 12.83
C SER A 55 5.42 -8.94 11.80
N SER A 56 4.94 -8.51 10.63
CA SER A 56 4.44 -9.41 9.57
C SER A 56 4.53 -8.81 8.16
N ALA A 57 4.52 -9.67 7.13
CA ALA A 57 4.39 -9.24 5.74
C ALA A 57 3.05 -8.54 5.46
N ASP A 58 1.99 -8.90 6.18
CA ASP A 58 0.68 -8.23 6.11
C ASP A 58 0.78 -6.75 6.50
N THR A 59 1.63 -6.42 7.47
CA THR A 59 1.89 -5.02 7.84
C THR A 59 2.52 -4.24 6.70
N ALA A 60 3.54 -4.82 6.04
CA ALA A 60 4.17 -4.22 4.86
C ALA A 60 3.18 -4.04 3.70
N TYR A 61 2.28 -5.02 3.51
CA TYR A 61 1.23 -4.97 2.49
C TYR A 61 0.24 -3.84 2.74
N VAL A 62 -0.31 -3.73 3.95
CA VAL A 62 -1.26 -2.68 4.32
C VAL A 62 -0.59 -1.30 4.24
N LEU A 63 0.65 -1.18 4.67
CA LEU A 63 1.41 0.06 4.58
C LEU A 63 1.67 0.48 3.13
N ALA A 64 2.00 -0.45 2.24
CA ALA A 64 2.18 -0.17 0.81
C ALA A 64 0.89 0.37 0.17
N TYR A 65 -0.26 -0.22 0.48
CA TYR A 65 -1.56 0.31 0.09
C TYR A 65 -1.80 1.73 0.61
N SER A 66 -1.46 1.97 1.88
CA SER A 66 -1.54 3.29 2.52
C SER A 66 -0.72 4.34 1.78
N VAL A 67 0.49 3.98 1.37
CA VAL A 67 1.39 4.86 0.60
C VAL A 67 0.81 5.20 -0.77
N ILE A 68 0.26 4.22 -1.49
CA ILE A 68 -0.38 4.44 -2.81
C ILE A 68 -1.58 5.38 -2.69
N MET A 69 -2.41 5.18 -1.67
CA MET A 69 -3.55 6.06 -1.41
C MET A 69 -3.10 7.46 -1.03
N LEU A 70 -2.09 7.60 -0.17
CA LEU A 70 -1.53 8.91 0.19
C LEU A 70 -0.96 9.62 -1.03
N ASN A 71 -0.24 8.92 -1.91
CA ASN A 71 0.29 9.50 -3.14
C ASN A 71 -0.83 10.06 -4.03
N THR A 72 -1.89 9.27 -4.22
CA THR A 72 -3.06 9.71 -4.99
C THR A 72 -3.76 10.89 -4.32
N ASP A 73 -3.94 10.85 -3.00
CA ASP A 73 -4.54 11.94 -2.23
C ASP A 73 -3.73 13.24 -2.38
N ALA A 74 -2.41 13.18 -2.11
CA ALA A 74 -1.51 14.32 -2.10
C ALA A 74 -1.39 14.99 -3.48
N HIS A 75 -1.23 14.20 -4.55
CA HIS A 75 -0.84 14.72 -5.87
C HIS A 75 -1.99 14.87 -6.86
N ASN A 76 -3.18 14.31 -6.59
CA ASN A 76 -4.33 14.52 -7.46
C ASN A 76 -4.95 15.92 -7.25
N PRO A 77 -4.93 16.84 -8.24
CA PRO A 77 -5.46 18.20 -8.08
C PRO A 77 -6.97 18.25 -7.83
N MET A 78 -7.71 17.17 -8.11
CA MET A 78 -9.15 17.10 -7.85
C MET A 78 -9.49 16.88 -6.37
N VAL A 79 -8.54 16.41 -5.55
CA VAL A 79 -8.74 16.24 -4.11
C VAL A 79 -8.64 17.59 -3.42
N LYS A 80 -9.76 18.13 -2.95
CA LYS A 80 -9.81 19.46 -2.30
C LYS A 80 -9.29 19.43 -0.86
N ASN A 81 -9.66 18.39 -0.12
CA ASN A 81 -9.28 18.21 1.28
C ASN A 81 -8.27 17.07 1.35
N LYS A 82 -6.99 17.44 1.43
CA LYS A 82 -5.87 16.50 1.48
C LYS A 82 -5.79 15.84 2.85
N MET A 83 -5.34 14.60 2.89
CA MET A 83 -5.03 13.90 4.13
C MET A 83 -3.92 14.63 4.90
N SER A 84 -4.14 14.94 6.17
CA SER A 84 -3.10 15.50 7.04
C SER A 84 -2.16 14.40 7.58
N PRO A 85 -0.97 14.75 8.11
CA PRO A 85 -0.09 13.77 8.77
C PRO A 85 -0.81 13.02 9.90
N ASP A 86 -1.63 13.71 10.69
CA ASP A 86 -2.38 13.11 11.79
C ASP A 86 -3.47 12.16 11.29
N ASP A 87 -4.12 12.49 10.17
CA ASP A 87 -5.06 11.58 9.51
C ASP A 87 -4.35 10.32 9.01
N PHE A 88 -3.16 10.46 8.42
CA PHE A 88 -2.36 9.33 7.95
C PHE A 88 -1.96 8.41 9.11
N ILE A 89 -1.47 8.96 10.22
CA ILE A 89 -1.17 8.17 11.43
C ILE A 89 -2.42 7.47 11.95
N ARG A 90 -3.54 8.20 12.07
CA ARG A 90 -4.81 7.65 12.57
C ARG A 90 -5.32 6.52 11.67
N ASN A 91 -5.21 6.66 10.35
CA ASN A 91 -5.65 5.66 9.38
C ASN A 91 -4.82 4.37 9.46
N ASN A 92 -3.56 4.47 9.88
CA ASN A 92 -2.62 3.37 10.04
C ASN A 92 -2.47 2.87 11.50
N ARG A 93 -3.37 3.25 12.40
CA ARG A 93 -3.34 2.69 13.77
C ARG A 93 -3.60 1.19 13.77
N GLY A 94 -2.86 0.49 14.63
CA GLY A 94 -2.95 -0.95 14.82
C GLY A 94 -2.50 -1.77 13.62
N ILE A 95 -1.84 -1.19 12.61
CA ILE A 95 -1.52 -1.95 11.38
C ILE A 95 -0.50 -3.06 11.62
N ASP A 96 0.37 -2.91 12.61
CA ASP A 96 1.42 -3.87 12.94
C ASP A 96 0.93 -4.89 13.97
N ASP A 97 0.16 -5.90 13.52
CA ASP A 97 -0.43 -6.94 14.37
C ASP A 97 -1.19 -6.40 15.61
N GLY A 98 -1.89 -5.28 15.43
CA GLY A 98 -2.65 -4.61 16.48
C GLY A 98 -1.89 -3.50 17.20
N LYS A 99 -0.61 -3.31 16.89
CA LYS A 99 0.23 -2.21 17.38
C LYS A 99 0.33 -1.08 16.36
N ASP A 100 0.64 0.11 16.86
CA ASP A 100 0.93 1.28 16.05
C ASP A 100 2.38 1.26 15.57
N LEU A 101 2.62 1.77 14.37
CA LEU A 101 3.99 2.08 13.93
C LEU A 101 4.54 3.29 14.71
N PRO A 102 5.87 3.42 14.85
CA PRO A 102 6.47 4.61 15.46
C PRO A 102 5.98 5.89 14.76
N GLU A 103 5.50 6.85 15.55
CA GLU A 103 4.88 8.06 15.01
C GLU A 103 5.84 8.85 14.10
N GLU A 104 7.11 8.95 14.49
CA GLU A 104 8.15 9.61 13.70
C GLU A 104 8.36 8.93 12.34
N TYR A 105 8.31 7.60 12.30
CA TYR A 105 8.41 6.84 11.06
C TYR A 105 7.22 7.15 10.14
N SER A 106 6.00 7.15 10.66
CA SER A 106 4.80 7.49 9.90
C SER A 106 4.81 8.94 9.40
N LYS A 107 5.26 9.90 10.21
CA LYS A 107 5.40 11.31 9.79
C LYS A 107 6.46 11.47 8.71
N SER A 108 7.63 10.86 8.88
CA SER A 108 8.70 10.89 7.88
C SER A 108 8.26 10.30 6.55
N LEU A 109 7.51 9.19 6.59
CA LEU A 109 6.95 8.58 5.40
C LEU A 109 5.92 9.49 4.73
N PHE A 110 5.00 10.08 5.51
CA PHE A 110 4.02 11.04 5.00
C PHE A 110 4.70 12.21 4.28
N ASP A 111 5.66 12.86 4.94
CA ASP A 111 6.39 13.99 4.38
C ASP A 111 7.08 13.66 3.05
N LYS A 112 7.72 12.49 2.96
CA LYS A 112 8.40 12.05 1.74
C LYS A 112 7.42 11.87 0.59
N ILE A 113 6.30 11.20 0.82
CA ILE A 113 5.31 10.92 -0.22
C ILE A 113 4.55 12.18 -0.62
N SER A 114 4.18 13.03 0.33
CA SER A 114 3.44 14.26 0.04
C SER A 114 4.28 15.30 -0.71
N ARG A 115 5.61 15.31 -0.52
CA ARG A 115 6.52 16.23 -1.23
C ARG A 115 6.96 15.70 -2.59
N ASN A 116 7.17 14.39 -2.69
CA ASN A 116 7.72 13.76 -3.88
C ASN A 116 6.71 12.77 -4.46
N GLU A 117 6.06 13.17 -5.56
CA GLU A 117 5.14 12.29 -6.29
C GLU A 117 5.86 11.02 -6.76
N ILE A 118 5.25 9.87 -6.47
CA ILE A 118 5.70 8.58 -7.02
C ILE A 118 5.33 8.57 -8.50
N LYS A 119 6.34 8.73 -9.36
CA LYS A 119 6.19 8.60 -10.82
C LYS A 119 6.68 7.23 -11.26
N MET A 120 5.93 6.61 -12.17
CA MET A 120 6.39 5.42 -12.88
C MET A 120 6.90 5.90 -14.24
N ASN A 121 8.21 6.10 -14.41
CA ASN A 121 8.75 6.29 -15.74
C ASN A 121 9.07 4.92 -16.34
N GLU A 122 8.66 4.70 -17.59
CA GLU A 122 8.88 3.43 -18.33
C GLU A 122 10.38 3.13 -18.55
N ASN A 123 11.26 4.11 -18.30
CA ASN A 123 12.71 4.03 -18.45
C ASN A 123 13.48 4.07 -17.12
N ASP A 124 12.79 4.11 -15.97
CA ASP A 124 13.49 3.98 -14.69
C ASP A 124 13.85 2.50 -14.50
N GLU A 125 15.02 2.10 -15.01
CA GLU A 125 15.70 0.92 -14.51
C GLU A 125 15.74 1.07 -12.99
N ALA A 126 15.04 0.17 -12.29
CA ALA A 126 14.96 0.18 -10.84
C ALA A 126 16.37 0.44 -10.29
N PRO A 127 16.58 1.46 -9.44
CA PRO A 127 17.89 1.67 -8.84
C PRO A 127 18.31 0.33 -8.27
N GLN A 128 19.40 -0.23 -8.82
CA GLN A 128 20.03 -1.41 -8.27
C GLN A 128 20.56 -1.00 -6.91
N GLN A 129 19.70 -0.99 -5.90
CA GLN A 129 20.13 -1.13 -4.53
C GLN A 129 20.76 -2.52 -4.47
N LYS A 130 22.08 -2.53 -4.63
CA LYS A 130 22.96 -3.63 -4.29
C LYS A 130 22.86 -3.87 -2.79
N THR A 131 21.74 -4.45 -2.37
CA THR A 131 21.65 -5.19 -1.13
C THR A 131 21.22 -6.59 -1.55
N GLY A 132 22.21 -7.39 -1.90
CA GLY A 132 22.04 -8.83 -1.91
C GLY A 132 21.54 -9.22 -0.53
N CYS A 133 20.31 -9.71 -0.45
CA CYS A 133 19.99 -10.64 0.63
C CYS A 133 20.60 -11.96 0.22
N GLU A 134 21.87 -12.16 0.58
CA GLU A 134 22.41 -13.49 0.74
C GLU A 134 21.84 -14.09 2.04
N PRO A 135 21.51 -15.39 2.03
CA PRO A 135 21.02 -16.12 3.20
C PRO A 135 22.06 -16.25 4.32
#